data_AF-A0A355FXD9-F1
#
_entry.id   AF-A0A355FXD9-F1
#
_cell.length_a   1.000
_cell.length_b   1.000
_cell.length_c   1.000
_cell.angle_alpha   90.00
_cell.angle_beta   90.00
_cell.angle_gamma   90.00
#
_symmetry.space_group_name_H-M   'P 1'
#
loop_
_entity.id
_entity.type
_entity.pdbx_description
1 polymer ?
#
loop_
_entity_poly.entity_id
_entity_poly.type
_entity_poly.pdbx_seq_one_letter_code
_entity_poly.pdbx_strand_id
1 'polypeptide(L)'
;RERVPKITDLWTKLWGETERSVDLANLILEECHVRVKQIDLDFNSDPQYPSHKLISASAGYIASLGFKAQAKPDLLMAAWAANALCQ
;
A
#
# COMPACT_ATOMS: atom_id res chain seq x y z
N ARG A 1 -1.41 3.03 -24.31
CA ARG A 1 -1.98 2.45 -23.07
C ARG A 1 -1.80 0.94 -23.17
N GLU A 2 -0.90 0.38 -22.36
CA GLU A 2 -0.69 -1.06 -22.31
C GLU A 2 -1.97 -1.76 -21.81
N ARG A 3 -2.44 -2.79 -22.52
CA ARG A 3 -3.64 -3.54 -22.13
C ARG A 3 -3.22 -4.69 -21.22
N VAL A 4 -3.10 -4.38 -19.93
CA VAL A 4 -2.88 -5.39 -18.89
C VAL A 4 -4.19 -6.14 -18.64
N PRO A 5 -4.19 -7.48 -18.51
CA PRO A 5 -5.39 -8.22 -18.17
C PRO A 5 -5.99 -7.72 -16.85
N LYS A 6 -7.31 -7.55 -16.82
CA LYS A 6 -8.01 -7.07 -15.64
C LYS A 6 -8.01 -8.15 -14.57
N ILE A 7 -7.32 -7.89 -13.46
CA ILE A 7 -7.37 -8.76 -12.28
C ILE A 7 -8.72 -8.53 -11.59
N THR A 8 -9.55 -9.58 -11.56
CA THR A 8 -10.86 -9.56 -10.90
C THR A 8 -10.80 -10.08 -9.46
N ASP A 9 -9.79 -10.89 -9.16
CA ASP A 9 -9.56 -11.41 -7.82
C ASP A 9 -9.01 -10.33 -6.90
N LEU A 10 -9.72 -10.08 -5.80
CA LEU A 10 -9.37 -9.04 -4.86
C LEU A 10 -8.04 -9.32 -4.17
N TRP A 11 -7.78 -10.58 -3.82
CA TRP A 11 -6.56 -10.96 -3.13
C TRP A 11 -5.34 -10.64 -3.99
N THR A 12 -5.31 -11.16 -5.21
CA THR A 12 -4.24 -10.94 -6.19
C THR A 12 -4.05 -9.45 -6.48
N LYS A 13 -5.15 -8.69 -6.55
CA LYS A 13 -5.10 -7.25 -6.79
C LYS A 13 -4.42 -6.51 -5.64
N LEU A 14 -4.93 -6.67 -4.42
CA LEU A 14 -4.47 -5.93 -3.22
C LEU A 14 -3.09 -6.41 -2.74
N TRP A 15 -2.82 -7.71 -2.83
CA TRP A 15 -1.50 -8.27 -2.54
C TRP A 15 -0.45 -7.73 -3.52
N GLY A 16 -0.77 -7.72 -4.82
CA GLY A 16 0.13 -7.13 -5.81
C GLY A 16 0.34 -5.61 -5.63
N GLU A 17 -0.62 -4.88 -5.06
CA GLU A 17 -0.42 -3.48 -4.65
C GLU A 17 0.57 -3.35 -3.48
N THR A 18 0.52 -4.28 -2.52
CA THR A 18 1.48 -4.35 -1.41
C THR A 18 2.89 -4.63 -1.92
N GLU A 19 3.04 -5.67 -2.76
CA GLU A 19 4.34 -6.06 -3.33
C GLU A 19 4.98 -4.92 -4.12
N ARG A 20 4.23 -4.28 -5.02
CA ARG A 20 4.73 -3.12 -5.77
C ARG A 20 5.16 -1.95 -4.88
N SER A 21 4.48 -1.73 -3.76
CA SER A 21 4.83 -0.65 -2.82
C SER A 21 6.15 -0.94 -2.10
N VAL A 22 6.38 -2.21 -1.75
CA VAL A 22 7.65 -2.69 -1.19
C VAL A 22 8.77 -2.61 -2.21
N ASP A 23 8.52 -3.07 -3.44
CA ASP A 23 9.50 -3.02 -4.53
C ASP A 23 9.93 -1.59 -4.82
N LEU A 24 8.98 -0.65 -4.85
CA LEU A 24 9.28 0.77 -5.00
C LEU A 24 10.11 1.31 -3.83
N ALA A 25 9.80 0.90 -2.60
CA ALA A 25 10.57 1.33 -1.43
C ALA A 25 12.02 0.83 -1.46
N ASN A 26 12.23 -0.40 -1.94
CA ASN A 26 13.56 -0.96 -2.17
C ASN A 26 14.27 -0.23 -3.31
N LEU A 27 13.58 0.07 -4.42
CA LEU A 27 14.16 0.83 -5.53
C LEU A 27 14.62 2.22 -5.09
N ILE A 28 13.83 2.94 -4.29
CA ILE A 28 14.22 4.25 -3.73
C ILE A 28 15.46 4.11 -2.83
N LEU A 29 15.55 3.02 -2.05
CA LEU A 29 16.71 2.75 -1.23
C LEU A 29 17.96 2.48 -2.08
N GLU A 30 17.84 1.70 -3.15
CA GLU A 30 18.96 1.33 -4.03
C GLU A 30 19.43 2.50 -4.90
N GLU A 31 18.51 3.21 -5.57
CA GLU A 31 18.85 4.26 -6.52
C GLU A 31 19.16 5.59 -5.82
N CYS A 32 18.34 5.98 -4.84
CA CYS A 32 18.44 7.28 -4.19
C CYS A 32 19.18 7.23 -2.85
N HIS A 33 19.52 6.03 -2.33
CA HIS A 33 20.12 5.85 -1.00
C HIS A 33 19.27 6.45 0.14
N VAL A 34 17.95 6.53 -0.08
CA VAL A 34 16.98 7.06 0.89
C VAL A 34 16.16 5.91 1.46
N ARG A 35 16.19 5.74 2.77
CA ARG A 35 15.37 4.73 3.43
C ARG A 35 13.94 5.23 3.61
N VAL A 36 13.01 4.57 2.94
CA VAL A 36 11.57 4.78 3.17
C VAL A 36 11.24 4.42 4.62
N LYS A 37 10.68 5.39 5.36
CA LYS A 37 10.33 5.22 6.78
C LYS A 37 9.08 4.36 6.96
N GLN A 38 8.12 4.51 6.05
CA GLN A 38 6.77 3.98 6.18
C GLN A 38 6.15 3.73 4.82
N ILE A 39 5.44 2.61 4.70
CA ILE A 39 4.59 2.27 3.57
C ILE A 39 3.16 2.32 4.06
N ASP A 40 2.37 3.10 3.33
CA ASP A 40 0.99 3.39 3.63
C ASP A 40 0.08 2.55 2.75
N LEU A 41 -0.72 1.68 3.40
CA LEU A 41 -1.68 0.82 2.72
C LEU A 41 -3.02 1.55 2.63
N ASP A 42 -3.53 1.71 1.41
CA ASP A 42 -4.88 2.23 1.16
C ASP A 42 -5.95 1.15 1.37
N PHE A 43 -5.89 0.45 2.51
CA PHE A 43 -6.86 -0.55 2.90
C PHE A 43 -7.89 0.05 3.84
N ASN A 44 -9.12 -0.43 3.73
CA ASN A 44 -10.20 0.01 4.61
C ASN A 44 -10.12 -0.70 5.96
N SER A 45 -10.09 0.07 7.05
CA SER A 45 -10.07 -0.41 8.43
C SER A 45 -11.38 -1.04 8.89
N ASP A 46 -12.50 -0.75 8.22
CA ASP A 46 -13.77 -1.34 8.57
C ASP A 46 -13.80 -2.84 8.17
N PRO A 47 -14.01 -3.77 9.13
CA PRO A 47 -14.04 -5.21 8.89
C PRO A 47 -15.07 -5.68 7.86
N GLN A 48 -16.09 -4.86 7.57
CA GLN A 48 -17.08 -5.15 6.54
C GLN A 48 -16.48 -5.13 5.13
N TYR A 49 -15.36 -4.42 4.94
CA TYR A 49 -14.72 -4.30 3.64
C TYR A 49 -13.77 -5.46 3.39
N PRO A 50 -13.83 -6.07 2.19
CA PRO A 50 -12.94 -7.17 1.83
C PRO A 50 -11.42 -6.87 1.95
N SER A 51 -11.00 -5.61 1.81
CA SER A 51 -9.61 -5.17 1.99
C SER A 51 -9.10 -5.33 3.43
N HIS A 52 -9.99 -5.31 4.42
CA HIS A 52 -9.61 -5.42 5.83
C HIS A 52 -8.88 -6.75 6.13
N LYS A 53 -9.30 -7.81 5.45
CA LYS A 53 -8.75 -9.17 5.61
C LYS A 53 -7.25 -9.26 5.27
N LEU A 54 -6.75 -8.32 4.48
CA LEU A 54 -5.37 -8.27 4.00
C LEU A 54 -4.48 -7.30 4.78
N ILE A 55 -5.05 -6.45 5.65
CA ILE A 55 -4.29 -5.47 6.44
C ILE A 55 -3.23 -6.17 7.28
N SER A 56 -3.59 -7.22 8.01
CA SER A 56 -2.65 -7.92 8.90
C SER A 56 -1.53 -8.61 8.12
N ALA A 57 -1.87 -9.28 7.01
CA ALA A 57 -0.90 -9.98 6.16
C ALA A 57 0.08 -9.01 5.50
N SER A 58 -0.43 -7.95 4.87
CA SER A 58 0.40 -6.93 4.22
C SER A 58 1.25 -6.15 5.23
N ALA A 59 0.69 -5.80 6.39
CA ALA A 59 1.44 -5.11 7.43
C ALA A 59 2.57 -5.98 8.00
N GLY A 60 2.31 -7.28 8.23
CA GLY A 60 3.33 -8.23 8.68
C GLY A 60 4.45 -8.41 7.67
N TYR A 61 4.11 -8.51 6.38
CA TYR A 61 5.09 -8.60 5.29
C TYR A 61 5.99 -7.37 5.23
N ILE A 62 5.41 -6.16 5.20
CA ILE A 62 6.15 -4.89 5.21
C ILE A 62 7.06 -4.78 6.45
N ALA A 63 6.54 -5.13 7.63
CA ALA A 63 7.30 -5.10 8.88
C ALA A 63 8.47 -6.08 8.87
N SER A 64 8.31 -7.28 8.28
CA SER A 64 9.38 -8.28 8.16
C SER A 64 10.56 -7.80 7.32
N LEU A 65 10.33 -6.87 6.39
CA LEU A 65 11.35 -6.25 5.54
C LEU A 65 11.98 -5.00 6.20
N GLY A 66 11.56 -4.65 7.41
CA GLY A 66 12.13 -3.54 8.17
C GLY A 66 11.57 -2.17 7.80
N PHE A 67 10.38 -2.13 7.19
CA PHE A 67 9.59 -0.93 6.95
C PHE A 67 8.45 -0.81 7.99
N LYS A 68 7.97 0.41 8.25
CA LYS A 68 6.73 0.58 9.04
C LYS A 68 5.52 0.46 8.12
N ALA A 69 4.53 -0.33 8.51
CA ALA A 69 3.24 -0.39 7.82
C ALA A 69 2.21 0.47 8.57
N GLN A 70 1.44 1.27 7.84
CA GLN A 70 0.29 2.01 8.37
C GLN A 70 -0.90 1.81 7.43
N ALA A 71 -2.09 1.70 8.02
CA ALA A 71 -3.36 1.64 7.32
C ALA A 71 -4.32 2.64 8.01
N LYS A 72 -5.37 3.08 7.30
CA LYS A 72 -6.45 3.92 7.89
C LYS A 72 -6.90 3.31 9.24
N PRO A 73 -7.27 4.10 10.27
CA PRO A 73 -8.20 5.23 10.20
C PRO A 73 -7.56 6.62 10.35
N ASP A 74 -6.28 6.70 10.73
CA ASP A 74 -5.56 7.97 10.81
C ASP A 74 -5.25 8.43 9.39
N LEU A 75 -6.06 9.38 8.92
CA LEU A 75 -6.00 9.91 7.58
C LEU A 75 -4.58 10.39 7.26
N LEU A 76 -3.93 9.68 6.36
CA LEU A 76 -2.63 10.08 5.85
C LEU A 76 -2.81 11.45 5.18
N MET A 77 -2.09 12.46 5.67
CA MET A 77 -2.21 13.84 5.16
C MET A 77 -2.11 13.90 3.62
N ALA A 78 -1.32 13.00 3.04
CA ALA A 78 -1.18 12.84 1.60
C ALA A 78 -2.47 12.36 0.90
N ALA A 79 -3.18 11.37 1.47
CA ALA A 79 -4.42 10.85 0.92
C ALA A 79 -5.55 11.90 0.97
N TRP A 80 -5.61 12.69 2.05
CA TRP A 80 -6.55 13.80 2.15
C TRP A 80 -6.23 14.91 1.15
N ALA A 81 -4.96 15.33 1.07
CA ALA A 81 -4.53 16.36 0.12
C ALA A 81 -4.81 15.95 -1.33
N ALA A 82 -4.55 14.69 -1.70
CA ALA A 82 -4.87 14.18 -3.03
C ALA A 82 -6.38 14.24 -3.34
N ASN A 83 -7.23 13.86 -2.39
CA ASN A 83 -8.68 13.95 -2.56
C ASN A 83 -9.17 15.40 -2.64
N ALA A 84 -8.59 16.32 -1.85
CA ALA A 84 -8.95 17.74 -1.86
C ALA A 84 -8.52 18.44 -3.16
N LEU A 85 -7.38 18.04 -3.75
CA LEU A 85 -6.83 18.67 -4.96
C LEU A 85 -7.44 18.14 -6.26
N CYS A 86 -7.98 16.93 -6.26
CA CYS A 86 -8.48 16.25 -7.47
C CYS A 86 -10.03 16.16 -7.54
N GLN A 87 -10.75 17.11 -6.92
CA GLN A 87 -12.21 17.23 -7.08
C GLN A 87 -12.61 17.63 -8.51
#